data_AF-A0A1W0WWZ5-F1
#
_entry.id   AF-A0A1W0WWZ5-F1
#
_cell.length_a   1.000
_cell.length_b   1.000
_cell.length_c   1.000
_cell.angle_alpha   90.00
_cell.angle_beta   90.00
_cell.angle_gamma   90.00
#
_symmetry.space_group_name_H-M   'P 1'
#
loop_
_entity.id
_entity.type
_entity.pdbx_description
1 polymer ?
#
loop_
_entity_poly.entity_id
_entity_poly.type
_entity_poly.pdbx_seq_one_letter_code
_entity_poly.pdbx_strand_id
1 'polypeptide(L)'
;MMFLVICALIGFAAAETGDTKTVGKFVYDLLKNPLSSSEIATLLASKDAVYPTYSQQNLPRTSFSCDSKAQAGFYADPEAQCQVFHRCDLNLNQTSYICVNTTVFNQITLVCDNWYNVDCGKSIDYENFGNSRLYTNLPLFDSPPADYVSPYQLVLLQNQGVSKPAQKPKPSSE
;
A
#
# COMPACT_ATOMS: atom_id res chain seq x y z
N MET A 1 -29.43 -10.29 54.74
CA MET A 1 -28.02 -9.86 54.60
C MET A 1 -27.57 -10.22 53.21
N MET A 2 -27.34 -9.17 52.41
CA MET A 2 -26.97 -9.20 51.00
C MET A 2 -25.47 -9.48 50.89
N PHE A 3 -25.07 -10.52 50.16
CA PHE A 3 -23.73 -10.60 49.59
C PHE A 3 -23.88 -10.90 48.09
N LEU A 4 -23.83 -9.82 47.31
CA LEU A 4 -23.73 -9.85 45.86
C LEU A 4 -22.37 -10.47 45.49
N VAL A 5 -22.39 -11.70 44.98
CA VAL A 5 -21.24 -12.26 44.28
C VAL A 5 -21.29 -11.75 42.85
N ILE A 6 -20.55 -10.68 42.58
CA ILE A 6 -20.34 -10.17 41.23
C ILE A 6 -19.35 -11.11 40.54
N CYS A 7 -19.86 -12.08 39.77
CA CYS A 7 -19.05 -12.84 38.84
C CYS A 7 -18.56 -11.88 37.74
N ALA A 8 -17.30 -11.47 37.83
CA ALA A 8 -16.62 -10.73 36.79
C ALA A 8 -16.61 -11.57 35.50
N LEU A 9 -17.45 -11.18 34.54
CA LEU A 9 -17.35 -11.61 33.15
C LEU A 9 -16.06 -11.04 32.58
N ILE A 10 -14.94 -11.75 32.77
CA ILE A 10 -13.74 -11.51 31.97
C ILE A 10 -13.98 -12.22 30.65
N GLY A 11 -14.76 -11.58 29.79
CA GLY A 11 -14.74 -11.88 28.37
C GLY A 11 -13.35 -11.53 27.86
N PHE A 12 -12.49 -12.51 27.70
CA PHE A 12 -11.37 -12.40 26.76
C PHE A 12 -11.99 -12.37 25.37
N ALA A 13 -12.47 -11.20 24.96
CA ALA A 13 -12.52 -10.89 23.55
C ALA A 13 -11.05 -10.79 23.12
N ALA A 14 -10.48 -11.91 22.67
CA ALA A 14 -9.36 -11.85 21.75
C ALA A 14 -9.89 -11.07 20.55
N ALA A 15 -9.56 -9.78 20.48
CA ALA A 15 -9.74 -9.01 19.27
C ALA A 15 -8.77 -9.63 18.26
N GLU A 16 -9.23 -10.63 17.51
CA GLU A 16 -8.67 -10.88 16.20
C GLU A 16 -8.95 -9.62 15.39
N THR A 17 -8.03 -8.67 15.44
CA THR A 17 -7.94 -7.59 14.47
C THR A 17 -7.50 -8.23 13.16
N GLY A 18 -8.39 -9.03 12.56
CA GLY A 18 -8.25 -9.46 11.19
C GLY A 18 -8.23 -8.21 10.33
N ASP A 19 -7.10 -7.94 9.70
CA ASP A 19 -6.96 -6.85 8.75
C ASP A 19 -7.91 -7.07 7.56
N THR A 20 -9.13 -6.55 7.65
CA THR A 20 -10.14 -6.69 6.58
C THR A 20 -9.79 -5.90 5.33
N LYS A 21 -8.76 -5.04 5.35
CA LYS A 21 -8.47 -4.11 4.24
C LYS A 21 -7.85 -4.80 3.04
N THR A 22 -7.20 -5.95 3.28
CA THR A 22 -6.40 -6.69 2.29
C THR A 22 -6.95 -8.09 1.97
N VAL A 23 -7.93 -8.59 2.74
CA VAL A 23 -8.55 -9.91 2.52
C VAL A 23 -9.17 -10.01 1.13
N GLY A 24 -8.81 -11.06 0.39
CA GLY A 24 -9.36 -11.36 -0.94
C GLY A 24 -8.88 -10.43 -2.05
N LYS A 25 -7.92 -9.54 -1.76
CA LYS A 25 -7.34 -8.62 -2.74
C LYS A 25 -6.05 -9.16 -3.32
N PHE A 26 -5.82 -8.85 -4.58
CA PHE A 26 -4.55 -9.07 -5.27
C PHE A 26 -3.71 -7.79 -5.23
N VAL A 27 -2.43 -7.93 -5.60
CA VAL A 27 -1.46 -6.84 -5.64
C VAL A 27 -2.00 -5.65 -6.46
N TYR A 28 -2.59 -5.92 -7.62
CA TYR A 28 -3.13 -4.89 -8.51
C TYR A 28 -4.40 -4.21 -7.97
N ASP A 29 -5.06 -4.76 -6.95
CA ASP A 29 -6.17 -4.09 -6.25
C ASP A 29 -5.67 -3.02 -5.25
N LEU A 30 -4.41 -3.16 -4.81
CA LEU A 30 -3.81 -2.34 -3.76
C LEU A 30 -2.89 -1.25 -4.32
N LEU A 31 -2.27 -1.51 -5.48
CA LEU A 31 -1.41 -0.55 -6.15
C LEU A 31 -2.21 0.67 -6.64
N LYS A 32 -1.55 1.84 -6.66
CA LYS A 32 -2.12 3.04 -7.27
C LYS A 32 -2.31 2.79 -8.77
N ASN A 33 -3.30 3.47 -9.35
CA ASN A 33 -3.48 3.44 -10.79
C ASN A 33 -2.20 3.93 -11.50
N PRO A 34 -1.74 3.22 -12.53
CA PRO A 34 -0.56 3.64 -13.28
C PRO A 34 -0.83 4.98 -13.97
N LEU A 35 0.13 5.89 -13.87
CA LEU A 35 0.12 7.15 -14.60
C LEU A 35 0.59 6.92 -16.05
N SER A 36 -0.03 7.62 -16.99
CA SER A 36 0.46 7.71 -18.37
C SER A 36 1.77 8.50 -18.43
N SER A 37 2.53 8.32 -19.52
CA SER A 37 3.77 9.07 -19.73
C SER A 37 3.56 10.58 -19.72
N SER A 38 2.43 11.08 -20.22
CA SER A 38 2.08 12.50 -20.18
C SER A 38 1.79 12.99 -18.76
N GLU A 39 1.08 12.21 -17.95
CA GLU A 39 0.80 12.57 -16.56
C GLU A 39 2.08 12.58 -15.73
N ILE A 40 2.98 11.63 -15.94
CA ILE A 40 4.31 11.62 -15.30
C ILE A 40 5.10 12.87 -15.71
N ALA A 41 5.10 13.24 -16.99
CA ALA A 41 5.79 14.45 -17.45
C ALA A 41 5.21 15.72 -16.79
N THR A 42 3.88 15.83 -16.70
CA THR A 42 3.23 16.95 -16.00
C THR A 42 3.55 16.94 -14.50
N LEU A 43 3.54 15.78 -13.86
CA LEU A 43 3.88 15.62 -12.45
C LEU A 43 5.31 16.08 -12.19
N LEU A 44 6.28 15.54 -12.93
CA LEU A 44 7.70 15.89 -12.76
C LEU A 44 8.01 17.35 -13.08
N ALA A 45 7.22 17.98 -13.96
CA ALA A 45 7.32 19.42 -14.24
C ALA A 45 6.62 20.30 -13.17
N SER A 46 5.78 19.71 -12.31
CA SER A 46 5.09 20.44 -11.26
C SER A 46 6.07 20.88 -10.17
N LYS A 47 5.90 22.11 -9.69
CA LYS A 47 6.62 22.60 -8.50
C LYS A 47 6.22 21.87 -7.22
N ASP A 48 5.05 21.23 -7.22
CA ASP A 48 4.51 20.51 -6.07
C ASP A 48 4.95 19.04 -6.05
N ALA A 49 5.77 18.60 -7.00
CA ALA A 49 6.35 17.26 -7.05
C ALA A 49 7.44 17.08 -5.99
N VAL A 50 7.00 16.90 -4.74
CA VAL A 50 7.88 16.75 -3.59
C VAL A 50 8.03 15.27 -3.25
N TYR A 51 9.26 14.82 -3.18
CA TYR A 51 9.64 13.51 -2.66
C TYR A 51 10.74 13.68 -1.61
N PRO A 52 10.84 12.77 -0.62
CA PRO A 52 11.87 12.85 0.39
C PRO A 52 13.27 12.65 -0.22
N THR A 53 14.24 13.41 0.27
CA THR A 53 15.66 13.36 -0.14
C THR A 53 16.57 13.25 1.07
N TYR A 54 16.24 12.35 1.99
CA TYR A 54 17.10 12.02 3.11
C TYR A 54 18.42 11.42 2.61
N SER A 55 19.45 11.52 3.44
CA SER A 55 20.75 10.90 3.19
C SER A 55 21.13 10.00 4.36
N GLN A 56 22.09 9.11 4.15
CA GLN A 56 22.59 8.25 5.24
C GLN A 56 23.11 9.04 6.45
N GLN A 57 23.55 10.28 6.26
CA GLN A 57 24.07 11.15 7.32
C GLN A 57 22.96 11.96 8.01
N ASN A 58 21.77 12.06 7.41
CA ASN A 58 20.67 12.89 7.89
C ASN A 58 19.33 12.15 7.76
N LEU A 59 19.22 11.02 8.45
CA LEU A 59 17.96 10.29 8.59
C LEU A 59 17.15 10.86 9.77
N PRO A 60 15.83 11.03 9.61
CA PRO A 60 14.98 11.41 10.73
C PRO A 60 15.00 10.32 11.80
N ARG A 61 14.94 10.71 13.07
CA ARG A 61 14.62 9.78 14.15
C ARG A 61 13.11 9.60 14.18
N THR A 62 12.66 8.36 14.13
CA THR A 62 11.23 8.00 14.11
C THR A 62 10.91 7.12 15.30
N SER A 63 9.62 6.86 15.55
CA SER A 63 9.17 5.99 16.63
C SER A 63 9.19 4.50 16.29
N PHE A 64 9.70 4.12 15.11
CA PHE A 64 9.71 2.74 14.63
C PHE A 64 10.47 1.80 15.59
N SER A 65 9.85 0.69 15.95
CA SER A 65 10.49 -0.44 16.62
C SER A 65 9.95 -1.78 16.10
N CYS A 66 10.83 -2.76 15.93
CA CYS A 66 10.45 -4.14 15.60
C CYS A 66 9.60 -4.81 16.69
N ASP A 67 9.69 -4.37 17.94
CA ASP A 67 8.84 -4.87 19.03
C ASP A 67 7.36 -4.49 18.84
N SER A 68 7.10 -3.44 18.05
CA SER A 68 5.74 -2.98 17.75
C SER A 68 5.08 -3.74 16.60
N LYS A 69 5.80 -4.66 15.95
CA LYS A 69 5.36 -5.34 14.72
C LYS A 69 4.90 -6.76 15.00
N ALA A 70 3.90 -7.19 14.25
CA ALA A 70 3.26 -8.49 14.47
C ALA A 70 4.15 -9.69 14.07
N GLN A 71 5.09 -9.50 13.15
CA GLN A 71 5.92 -10.57 12.60
C GLN A 71 7.27 -10.08 12.05
N ALA A 72 8.16 -11.01 11.71
CA ALA A 72 9.36 -10.67 10.94
C ALA A 72 8.98 -10.20 9.53
N GLY A 73 9.77 -9.30 8.95
CA GLY A 73 9.51 -8.77 7.62
C GLY A 73 10.12 -7.40 7.37
N PHE A 74 9.63 -6.73 6.34
CA PHE A 74 10.04 -5.38 5.94
C PHE A 74 8.90 -4.39 6.13
N TYR A 75 9.23 -3.22 6.62
CA TYR A 75 8.27 -2.22 7.06
C TYR A 75 8.66 -0.85 6.54
N ALA A 76 7.78 -0.22 5.75
CA ALA A 76 7.91 1.19 5.42
C ALA A 76 7.85 2.02 6.69
N ASP A 77 8.59 3.13 6.74
CA ASP A 77 8.50 4.11 7.82
C ASP A 77 7.77 5.37 7.34
N PRO A 78 6.47 5.55 7.67
CA PRO A 78 5.71 6.73 7.27
C PRO A 78 6.23 8.04 7.89
N GLU A 79 6.85 8.01 9.08
CA GLU A 79 7.45 9.20 9.70
C GLU A 79 8.69 9.67 8.92
N ALA A 80 9.38 8.73 8.26
CA ALA A 80 10.44 8.99 7.30
C ALA A 80 9.94 9.04 5.84
N GLN A 81 8.67 9.39 5.63
CA GLN A 81 8.02 9.53 4.32
C GLN A 81 8.21 8.30 3.40
N CYS A 82 8.32 7.12 4.01
CA CYS A 82 8.61 5.84 3.37
C CYS A 82 9.94 5.79 2.59
N GLN A 83 10.80 6.82 2.63
CA GLN A 83 12.13 6.71 2.03
C GLN A 83 13.04 5.78 2.84
N VAL A 84 12.82 5.74 4.16
CA VAL A 84 13.42 4.77 5.05
C VAL A 84 12.46 3.60 5.22
N PHE A 85 13.02 2.40 5.31
CA PHE A 85 12.30 1.19 5.69
C PHE A 85 13.17 0.35 6.62
N HIS A 86 12.53 -0.54 7.36
CA HIS A 86 13.19 -1.36 8.35
C HIS A 86 12.92 -2.83 8.09
N ARG A 87 13.93 -3.66 8.29
CA ARG A 87 13.78 -5.12 8.37
C ARG A 87 13.79 -5.53 9.82
N CYS A 88 12.78 -6.30 10.22
CA CYS A 88 12.72 -7.01 11.49
C CYS A 88 12.99 -8.49 11.24
N ASP A 89 14.03 -9.04 11.85
CA ASP A 89 14.30 -10.48 11.79
C ASP A 89 13.46 -11.28 12.82
N LEU A 90 13.62 -12.60 12.82
CA LEU A 90 12.90 -13.50 13.74
C LEU A 90 13.23 -13.28 15.22
N ASN A 91 14.34 -12.60 15.53
CA ASN A 91 14.77 -12.25 16.88
C ASN A 91 14.45 -10.79 17.23
N LEU A 92 13.59 -10.13 16.45
CA LEU A 92 13.22 -8.72 16.58
C LEU A 92 14.39 -7.73 16.37
N ASN A 93 15.51 -8.17 15.78
CA ASN A 93 16.58 -7.24 15.46
C ASN A 93 16.16 -6.33 14.31
N GLN A 94 16.32 -5.03 14.53
CA GLN A 94 16.04 -4.00 13.54
C GLN A 94 17.26 -3.71 12.67
N THR A 95 17.08 -3.72 11.35
CA THR A 95 18.04 -3.17 10.38
C THR A 95 17.35 -2.13 9.51
N SER A 96 17.89 -0.91 9.47
CA SER A 96 17.29 0.20 8.71
C SER A 96 17.98 0.39 7.36
N TYR A 97 17.19 0.75 6.35
CA TYR A 97 17.63 0.98 4.97
C TYR A 97 17.01 2.27 4.43
N ILE A 98 17.64 2.85 3.41
CA ILE A 98 17.14 4.02 2.70
C ILE A 98 17.04 3.72 1.21
N CYS A 99 15.89 4.06 0.62
CA CYS A 99 15.67 4.08 -0.83
C CYS A 99 16.42 5.24 -1.49
N VAL A 100 16.84 5.08 -2.75
CA VAL A 100 17.52 6.16 -3.48
C VAL A 100 16.58 7.36 -3.67
N ASN A 101 17.17 8.55 -3.88
CA ASN A 101 16.40 9.75 -4.22
C ASN A 101 15.44 9.46 -5.38
N THR A 102 14.23 10.05 -5.31
CA THR A 102 13.06 9.80 -6.18
C THR A 102 12.30 8.50 -5.93
N THR A 103 12.72 7.67 -4.97
CA THR A 103 12.03 6.42 -4.65
C THR A 103 11.68 6.32 -3.17
N VAL A 104 10.63 5.57 -2.87
CA VAL A 104 10.19 5.24 -1.51
C VAL A 104 9.79 3.77 -1.46
N PHE A 105 9.83 3.18 -0.27
CA PHE A 105 9.52 1.77 -0.07
C PHE A 105 8.03 1.50 -0.26
N ASN A 106 7.71 0.58 -1.18
CA ASN A 106 6.35 0.13 -1.43
C ASN A 106 6.05 -1.10 -0.56
N GLN A 107 5.21 -0.92 0.46
CA GLN A 107 4.87 -2.00 1.39
C GLN A 107 4.16 -3.20 0.73
N ILE A 108 3.49 -2.99 -0.41
CA ILE A 108 2.76 -4.05 -1.12
C ILE A 108 3.75 -4.98 -1.83
N THR A 109 4.79 -4.41 -2.45
CA THR A 109 5.75 -5.15 -3.29
C THR A 109 7.09 -5.41 -2.62
N LEU A 110 7.30 -4.84 -1.45
CA LEU A 110 8.52 -4.95 -0.64
C LEU A 110 9.80 -4.49 -1.35
N VAL A 111 9.68 -3.52 -2.26
CA VAL A 111 10.79 -2.90 -2.98
C VAL A 111 10.64 -1.39 -3.01
N CYS A 112 11.74 -0.66 -3.25
CA CYS A 112 11.67 0.77 -3.54
C CYS A 112 11.06 0.99 -4.93
N ASP A 113 10.07 1.87 -5.02
CA ASP A 113 9.43 2.27 -6.27
C ASP A 113 9.40 3.81 -6.34
N ASN A 114 9.09 4.37 -7.49
CA ASN A 114 8.93 5.80 -7.65
C ASN A 114 7.90 6.33 -6.65
N TRP A 115 8.20 7.47 -6.03
CA TRP A 115 7.36 8.06 -4.98
C TRP A 115 5.89 8.25 -5.39
N TYR A 116 5.62 8.48 -6.67
CA TYR A 116 4.27 8.67 -7.19
C TYR A 116 3.46 7.37 -7.32
N ASN A 117 4.13 6.21 -7.39
CA ASN A 117 3.50 4.87 -7.43
C ASN A 117 3.08 4.37 -6.05
N VAL A 118 3.59 4.99 -4.97
CA VAL A 118 3.38 4.54 -3.59
C VAL A 118 2.39 5.45 -2.87
N ASP A 119 1.50 4.85 -2.08
CA ASP A 119 0.62 5.56 -1.13
C ASP A 119 1.19 5.35 0.27
N CYS A 120 2.19 6.15 0.63
CA CYS A 120 2.95 5.97 1.88
C CYS A 120 2.07 6.00 3.14
N GLY A 121 0.98 6.78 3.12
CA GLY A 121 0.03 6.86 4.23
C GLY A 121 -0.74 5.56 4.48
N LYS A 122 -0.82 4.67 3.48
CA LYS A 122 -1.46 3.36 3.59
C LYS A 122 -0.48 2.21 3.80
N SER A 123 0.82 2.49 3.90
CA SER A 123 1.80 1.41 4.08
C SER A 123 1.47 0.53 5.28
N ILE A 124 1.05 1.10 6.41
CA ILE A 124 0.69 0.33 7.61
C ILE A 124 -0.42 -0.71 7.32
N ASP A 125 -1.38 -0.36 6.46
CA ASP A 125 -2.50 -1.24 6.07
C ASP A 125 -2.05 -2.44 5.22
N TYR A 126 -0.81 -2.42 4.71
CA TYR A 126 -0.27 -3.45 3.81
C TYR A 126 0.86 -4.27 4.45
N GLU A 127 1.21 -4.00 5.71
CA GLU A 127 2.30 -4.69 6.41
C GLU A 127 2.10 -6.20 6.41
N ASN A 128 0.93 -6.68 6.85
CA ASN A 128 0.61 -8.10 6.85
C ASN A 128 0.54 -8.67 5.44
N PHE A 129 -0.03 -7.94 4.48
CA PHE A 129 -0.12 -8.39 3.10
C PHE A 129 1.26 -8.70 2.50
N GLY A 130 2.22 -7.77 2.57
CA GLY A 130 3.55 -8.03 2.05
C GLY A 130 4.30 -9.09 2.86
N ASN A 131 4.29 -8.95 4.19
CA ASN A 131 5.18 -9.73 5.05
C ASN A 131 4.72 -11.17 5.30
N SER A 132 3.42 -11.49 5.22
CA SER A 132 2.92 -12.86 5.52
C SER A 132 3.39 -13.92 4.51
N ARG A 133 3.88 -13.48 3.35
CA ARG A 133 4.39 -14.34 2.28
C ARG A 133 5.91 -14.54 2.38
N LEU A 134 6.59 -13.70 3.16
CA LEU A 134 8.02 -13.85 3.41
C LEU A 134 8.30 -15.12 4.22
N TYR A 135 9.43 -15.75 3.94
CA TYR A 135 9.88 -16.96 4.64
C TYR A 135 8.94 -18.18 4.47
N THR A 136 8.10 -18.15 3.44
CA THR A 136 7.23 -19.27 3.04
C THR A 136 7.52 -19.70 1.60
N ASN A 137 6.87 -20.77 1.14
CA ASN A 137 6.90 -21.19 -0.27
C ASN A 137 5.80 -20.53 -1.11
N LEU A 138 5.04 -19.57 -0.55
CA LEU A 138 4.03 -18.84 -1.29
C LEU A 138 4.71 -17.81 -2.20
N PRO A 139 4.16 -17.54 -3.40
CA PRO A 139 4.64 -16.46 -4.23
C PRO A 139 4.40 -15.12 -3.52
N LEU A 140 5.33 -14.17 -3.69
CA LEU A 140 5.14 -12.81 -3.18
C LEU A 140 3.96 -12.10 -3.87
N PHE A 141 3.71 -12.47 -5.13
CA PHE A 141 2.61 -11.97 -5.95
C PHE A 141 1.73 -13.14 -6.40
N ASP A 142 0.49 -13.16 -5.91
CA ASP A 142 -0.48 -14.20 -6.29
C ASP A 142 -0.90 -14.05 -7.75
N SER A 143 -1.20 -15.18 -8.40
CA SER A 143 -1.81 -15.18 -9.74
C SER A 143 -3.32 -15.05 -9.60
N PRO A 144 -3.93 -13.94 -10.05
CA PRO A 144 -5.37 -13.79 -9.98
C PRO A 144 -6.09 -14.77 -10.92
N PRO A 145 -7.39 -15.07 -10.69
CA PRO A 145 -8.23 -15.87 -11.58
C PRO A 145 -8.26 -15.33 -13.01
N ALA A 146 -8.61 -16.18 -13.98
CA ALA A 146 -8.60 -15.82 -15.40
C ALA A 146 -9.61 -14.71 -15.77
N ASP A 147 -10.69 -14.56 -14.99
CA ASP A 147 -11.73 -13.55 -15.13
C ASP A 147 -11.49 -12.30 -14.27
N TYR A 148 -10.34 -12.20 -13.59
CA TYR A 148 -9.98 -11.04 -12.79
C TYR A 148 -9.87 -9.77 -13.64
N VAL A 149 -10.46 -8.68 -13.12
CA VAL A 149 -10.39 -7.35 -13.71
C VAL A 149 -9.85 -6.39 -12.65
N SER A 150 -8.69 -5.79 -12.90
CA SER A 150 -8.09 -4.84 -11.96
C SER A 150 -8.87 -3.52 -11.88
N PRO A 151 -8.75 -2.76 -10.78
CA PRO A 151 -9.35 -1.43 -10.66
C PRO A 151 -8.98 -0.49 -11.82
N TYR A 152 -7.72 -0.55 -12.28
CA TYR A 152 -7.28 0.22 -13.44
C TYR A 152 -8.01 -0.19 -14.73
N GLN A 153 -8.16 -1.49 -14.98
CA GLN A 153 -8.90 -1.97 -16.14
C GLN A 153 -10.38 -1.55 -16.10
N LEU A 154 -11.00 -1.56 -14.91
CA LEU A 154 -12.35 -1.03 -14.73
C LEU A 154 -12.44 0.46 -15.08
N VAL A 155 -11.47 1.27 -14.64
CA VAL A 155 -11.40 2.70 -15.00
C VAL A 155 -11.28 2.90 -16.51
N LEU A 156 -10.44 2.11 -17.18
CA LEU A 156 -10.31 2.17 -18.64
C LEU A 156 -11.63 1.85 -19.35
N LEU A 157 -12.33 0.80 -18.91
CA LEU A 157 -13.63 0.41 -19.47
C LEU A 157 -14.70 1.50 -19.25
N GLN A 158 -14.71 2.14 -18.08
CA GLN A 158 -15.60 3.26 -17.78
C GLN A 158 -15.30 4.48 -18.66
N ASN A 159 -14.03 4.83 -18.82
CA ASN A 159 -13.61 5.96 -19.65
C ASN A 159 -13.93 5.74 -21.14
N GLN A 160 -13.86 4.49 -21.60
CA GLN A 160 -14.32 4.11 -22.95
C GLN A 160 -15.84 4.27 -23.10
N GLY A 161 -16.62 4.05 -22.03
CA GLY A 161 -18.06 4.31 -21.97
C GLY A 161 -18.46 5.81 -21.95
N VAL A 162 -17.51 6.73 -21.73
CA VAL A 162 -17.71 8.20 -21.81
C VAL A 162 -17.56 8.72 -23.24
N SER A 163 -17.15 7.89 -24.20
CA SER A 163 -17.21 8.23 -25.63
C SER A 163 -18.66 8.11 -26.15
N LYS A 164 -19.50 9.11 -25.84
CA LYS A 164 -20.83 9.25 -26.43
C LYS A 164 -20.68 9.23 -27.97
N PRO A 165 -21.40 8.39 -28.72
CA PRO A 165 -21.33 8.43 -30.17
C PRO A 165 -21.82 9.79 -30.66
N ALA A 166 -21.03 10.42 -31.52
CA ALA A 166 -21.47 11.61 -32.25
C ALA A 166 -22.76 11.28 -33.00
N GLN A 167 -23.85 11.91 -32.59
CA GLN A 167 -25.12 11.87 -33.30
C GLN A 167 -24.88 12.42 -34.71
N LYS A 168 -24.96 11.56 -35.73
CA LYS A 168 -24.96 12.00 -37.13
C LYS A 168 -26.10 13.01 -37.32
N PRO A 169 -25.87 14.18 -37.96
CA PRO A 169 -26.96 15.10 -38.26
C PRO A 169 -28.01 14.38 -39.12
N LYS A 170 -29.27 14.50 -38.73
CA LYS A 170 -30.41 14.05 -39.53
C LYS A 170 -30.42 14.88 -40.83
N PRO A 171 -30.44 14.27 -42.03
CA PRO A 171 -30.63 15.05 -43.24
C PRO A 171 -32.01 15.70 -43.22
N SER A 172 -32.05 16.99 -43.54
CA SER A 172 -33.28 17.72 -43.84
C SER A 172 -33.95 17.07 -45.06
N SER A 173 -35.12 16.47 -44.86
CA SER A 173 -36.05 16.19 -45.94
C SER A 173 -36.75 17.48 -46.35
N GLU A 174 -36.91 17.63 -47.66
CA GLU A 174 -37.62 18.68 -48.42
C GLU A 174 -38.92 19.19 -47.78
#